data_AF-A0A0N7A1J8-F1
#
_entry.id   AF-A0A0N7A1J8-F1
#
_cell.length_a   1.000
_cell.length_b   1.000
_cell.length_c   1.000
_cell.angle_alpha   90.00
_cell.angle_beta   90.00
_cell.angle_gamma   90.00
#
_symmetry.space_group_name_H-M   'P 1'
#
loop_
_entity.id
_entity.type
_entity.pdbx_description
1 polymer ?
#
loop_
_entity_poly.entity_id
_entity_poly.type
_entity_poly.pdbx_seq_one_letter_code
_entity_poly.pdbx_strand_id
1 'polypeptide(L)'
;MATAIALGAVAAAALVGVSPANASGKTSTGGDYAVTVNGATTNPAVGRDFKLKDVAVTGTIAVRGKHNGFDIRIADLGVYDYTLTGAPDTQRMVTKPTVVFASKVPSLTAAQLAGTKLSSLEVRDDTLVAIFGTGAGKFKIQAKDGAQGGIFQMETEFAQPVTFTHTLGAGLFYFTNPYTGKINFGDGVAAVSSGSDAHQMLLGKDSPQVATKTSQTATTTTWTVQPGGRMGGVLGEDAVELSQGATNCTSDCQAQNQVRGSLPVPPDPVDPQPLRVATR
;
A
#
# COMPACT_ATOMS: atom_id res chain seq x y z
N MET A 1 -41.24 -23.73 -49.48
CA MET A 1 -40.92 -22.36 -49.03
C MET A 1 -41.31 -22.24 -47.58
N ALA A 2 -40.35 -22.04 -46.67
CA ALA A 2 -40.52 -21.37 -45.37
C ALA A 2 -39.16 -21.32 -44.68
N THR A 3 -38.52 -20.17 -44.80
CA THR A 3 -37.26 -19.78 -44.18
C THR A 3 -37.49 -19.54 -42.68
N ALA A 4 -36.72 -20.16 -41.80
CA ALA A 4 -36.71 -19.83 -40.36
C ALA A 4 -35.48 -18.94 -40.08
N ILE A 5 -35.78 -17.71 -39.69
CA ILE A 5 -34.81 -16.64 -39.38
C ILE A 5 -34.26 -16.86 -37.96
N ALA A 6 -32.93 -16.89 -37.85
CA ALA A 6 -32.22 -16.87 -36.58
C ALA A 6 -32.25 -15.45 -35.98
N LEU A 7 -32.78 -15.31 -34.76
CA LEU A 7 -32.65 -14.09 -33.95
C LEU A 7 -31.50 -14.29 -32.96
N GLY A 8 -30.38 -13.63 -33.24
CA GLY A 8 -29.25 -13.52 -32.34
C GLY A 8 -29.54 -12.58 -31.17
N ALA A 9 -29.27 -13.04 -29.96
CA ALA A 9 -29.24 -12.19 -28.78
C ALA A 9 -27.89 -11.49 -28.69
N VAL A 10 -27.87 -10.17 -28.91
CA VAL A 10 -26.70 -9.32 -28.64
C VAL A 10 -26.70 -9.03 -27.13
N ALA A 11 -25.76 -9.62 -26.40
CA ALA A 11 -25.54 -9.32 -25.00
C ALA A 11 -24.91 -7.91 -24.89
N ALA A 12 -25.65 -6.98 -24.27
CA ALA A 12 -25.12 -5.67 -23.91
C ALA A 12 -24.12 -5.84 -22.76
N ALA A 13 -22.83 -5.67 -23.05
CA ALA A 13 -21.78 -5.59 -22.04
C ALA A 13 -21.94 -4.27 -21.27
N ALA A 14 -22.47 -4.33 -20.05
CA ALA A 14 -22.49 -3.21 -19.13
C ALA A 14 -21.04 -2.90 -18.70
N LEU A 15 -20.55 -1.71 -19.07
CA LEU A 15 -19.34 -1.12 -18.50
C LEU A 15 -19.60 -0.79 -17.03
N VAL A 16 -19.25 -1.72 -16.13
CA VAL A 16 -19.28 -1.48 -14.69
C VAL A 16 -18.05 -0.64 -14.34
N GLY A 17 -18.29 0.60 -13.92
CA GLY A 17 -17.25 1.51 -13.48
C GLY A 17 -16.47 0.95 -12.29
N VAL A 18 -15.15 0.89 -12.42
CA VAL A 18 -14.21 0.66 -11.33
C VAL A 18 -14.35 1.80 -10.31
N SER A 19 -15.00 1.51 -9.18
CA SER A 19 -14.99 2.40 -8.01
C SER A 19 -13.77 2.07 -7.15
N PRO A 20 -13.04 3.07 -6.61
CA PRO A 20 -11.89 2.80 -5.75
C PRO A 20 -12.31 2.11 -4.46
N ALA A 21 -11.47 1.18 -3.99
CA ALA A 21 -11.65 0.49 -2.72
C ALA A 21 -11.51 1.49 -1.55
N ASN A 22 -12.46 1.47 -0.60
CA ASN A 22 -12.44 2.29 0.60
C ASN A 22 -12.08 1.42 1.82
N ALA A 23 -11.06 1.84 2.59
CA ALA A 23 -10.73 1.32 3.93
C ALA A 23 -11.60 2.01 5.01
N SER A 24 -11.59 1.50 6.24
CA SER A 24 -12.63 1.74 7.25
C SER A 24 -12.77 3.20 7.75
N GLY A 25 -14.00 3.71 7.70
CA GLY A 25 -14.73 4.54 8.68
C GLY A 25 -14.18 5.85 9.27
N LYS A 26 -12.93 5.90 9.73
CA LYS A 26 -12.36 7.11 10.35
C LYS A 26 -11.39 7.73 9.36
N THR A 27 -11.91 8.64 8.53
CA THR A 27 -11.09 9.35 7.56
C THR A 27 -10.25 10.37 8.30
N SER A 28 -8.93 10.28 8.17
CA SER A 28 -8.01 11.34 8.53
C SER A 28 -8.49 12.66 7.93
N THR A 29 -8.20 13.77 8.59
CA THR A 29 -8.61 15.10 8.14
C THR A 29 -7.81 15.49 6.90
N GLY A 30 -8.36 15.17 5.72
CA GLY A 30 -7.92 15.57 4.37
C GLY A 30 -6.46 15.30 4.04
N GLY A 31 -6.20 14.36 3.14
CA GLY A 31 -4.89 14.20 2.50
C GLY A 31 -4.69 15.15 1.32
N ASP A 32 -3.45 15.36 0.90
CA ASP A 32 -3.08 16.23 -0.22
C ASP A 32 -1.77 15.77 -0.88
N TYR A 33 -1.85 14.94 -1.91
CA TYR A 33 -0.65 14.47 -2.61
C TYR A 33 -0.15 15.46 -3.67
N ALA A 34 1.09 15.91 -3.49
CA ALA A 34 1.93 16.47 -4.54
C ALA A 34 2.85 15.38 -5.12
N VAL A 35 3.00 15.37 -6.45
CA VAL A 35 3.87 14.40 -7.16
C VAL A 35 4.85 15.12 -8.06
N THR A 36 6.11 14.73 -7.99
CA THR A 36 7.17 15.21 -8.90
C THR A 36 7.57 14.10 -9.86
N VAL A 37 7.35 14.32 -11.16
CA VAL A 37 7.74 13.40 -12.25
C VAL A 37 8.71 14.13 -13.16
N ASN A 38 9.88 13.53 -13.44
CA ASN A 38 10.92 14.12 -14.30
C ASN A 38 11.27 15.58 -13.93
N GLY A 39 11.26 15.91 -12.63
CA GLY A 39 11.55 17.24 -12.10
C GLY A 39 10.37 18.23 -12.12
N ALA A 40 9.22 17.88 -12.70
CA ALA A 40 8.01 18.71 -12.67
C ALA A 40 7.08 18.28 -11.53
N THR A 41 6.80 19.19 -10.60
CA THR A 41 5.87 18.95 -9.48
C THR A 41 4.45 19.37 -9.84
N THR A 42 3.48 18.52 -9.53
CA THR A 42 2.05 18.83 -9.61
C THR A 42 1.39 18.57 -8.26
N ASN A 43 0.59 19.52 -7.79
CA ASN A 43 -0.32 19.38 -6.67
C ASN A 43 -1.71 19.83 -7.13
N PRO A 44 -2.64 18.91 -7.49
CA PRO A 44 -3.97 19.29 -7.90
C PRO A 44 -4.75 19.88 -6.72
N ALA A 45 -5.47 20.99 -6.94
CA ALA A 45 -6.35 21.55 -5.92
C ALA A 45 -7.43 20.55 -5.49
N VAL A 46 -7.92 20.66 -4.25
CA VAL A 46 -8.98 19.79 -3.70
C VAL A 46 -10.18 19.67 -4.66
N GLY A 47 -10.64 18.44 -4.87
CA GLY A 47 -11.71 18.06 -5.79
C GLY A 47 -11.30 18.06 -7.27
N ARG A 48 -10.02 18.28 -7.59
CA ARG A 48 -9.48 18.24 -8.95
C ARG A 48 -8.60 17.01 -9.14
N ASP A 49 -8.65 16.49 -10.35
CA ASP A 49 -7.79 15.38 -10.75
C ASP A 49 -6.58 15.95 -11.52
N PHE A 50 -5.42 15.37 -11.27
CA PHE A 50 -4.29 15.42 -12.20
C PHE A 50 -4.10 14.04 -12.81
N LYS A 51 -3.99 14.00 -14.14
CA LYS A 51 -3.78 12.75 -14.90
C LYS A 51 -2.60 12.91 -15.85
N LEU A 52 -1.70 11.94 -15.83
CA LEU A 52 -0.57 11.84 -16.73
C LEU A 52 -0.59 10.46 -17.39
N LYS A 53 -0.33 10.37 -18.70
CA LYS A 53 -0.39 9.11 -19.45
C LYS A 53 0.76 8.99 -20.43
N ASP A 54 1.22 7.75 -20.60
CA ASP A 54 2.26 7.36 -21.56
C ASP A 54 3.53 8.22 -21.51
N VAL A 55 3.99 8.53 -20.30
CA VAL A 55 5.19 9.35 -20.09
C VAL A 55 6.41 8.47 -19.82
N ALA A 56 7.47 8.68 -20.58
CA ALA A 56 8.78 8.12 -20.27
C ALA A 56 9.29 8.72 -18.95
N VAL A 57 9.72 7.87 -18.02
CA VAL A 57 10.17 8.29 -16.69
C VAL A 57 11.56 7.76 -16.42
N THR A 58 12.37 8.55 -15.73
CA THR A 58 13.71 8.16 -15.28
C THR A 58 13.96 8.67 -13.86
N GLY A 59 14.94 8.10 -13.18
CA GLY A 59 15.29 8.50 -11.82
C GLY A 59 14.21 8.11 -10.80
N THR A 60 13.65 9.11 -10.11
CA THR A 60 12.73 8.93 -8.99
C THR A 60 11.47 9.77 -9.21
N ILE A 61 10.31 9.19 -8.91
CA ILE A 61 9.06 9.93 -8.74
C ILE A 61 8.89 10.19 -7.26
N ALA A 62 8.85 11.47 -6.86
CA ALA A 62 8.64 11.84 -5.47
C ALA A 62 7.14 12.03 -5.21
N VAL A 63 6.61 11.37 -4.18
CA VAL A 63 5.23 11.51 -3.70
C VAL A 63 5.27 12.15 -2.32
N ARG A 64 4.62 13.28 -2.14
CA ARG A 64 4.62 14.04 -0.88
C ARG A 64 3.19 14.38 -0.51
N GLY A 65 2.70 13.80 0.56
CA GLY A 65 1.42 14.09 1.17
C GLY A 65 1.55 14.92 2.44
N LYS A 66 0.42 15.30 3.01
CA LYS A 66 0.30 15.92 4.32
C LYS A 66 0.66 14.96 5.43
N HIS A 67 0.19 13.71 5.37
CA HIS A 67 0.32 12.70 6.43
C HIS A 67 1.38 11.66 6.12
N ASN A 68 1.60 11.34 4.84
CA ASN A 68 2.66 10.46 4.43
C ASN A 68 3.34 10.86 3.11
N GLY A 69 4.54 10.33 2.87
CA GLY A 69 5.27 10.54 1.62
C GLY A 69 6.26 9.41 1.37
N PHE A 70 6.67 9.25 0.12
CA PHE A 70 7.61 8.21 -0.31
C PHE A 70 8.18 8.52 -1.70
N ASP A 71 9.20 7.76 -2.09
CA ASP A 71 9.83 7.85 -3.40
C ASP A 71 9.63 6.54 -4.18
N ILE A 72 9.28 6.64 -5.45
CA ILE A 72 9.25 5.50 -6.38
C ILE A 72 10.50 5.58 -7.24
N ARG A 73 11.38 4.60 -7.12
CA ARG A 73 12.60 4.53 -7.92
C ARG A 73 12.36 3.75 -9.20
N ILE A 74 12.61 4.36 -10.35
CA ILE A 74 12.32 3.74 -11.65
C ILE A 74 13.26 2.57 -11.97
N ALA A 75 14.47 2.57 -11.41
CA ALA A 75 15.48 1.53 -11.66
C ALA A 75 15.03 0.11 -11.23
N ASP A 76 14.12 0.01 -10.27
CA ASP A 76 13.60 -1.26 -9.76
C ASP A 76 12.10 -1.24 -9.43
N LEU A 77 11.42 -0.11 -9.65
CA LEU A 77 10.03 0.14 -9.24
C LEU A 77 9.80 -0.06 -7.74
N GLY A 78 10.87 0.05 -6.94
CA GLY A 78 10.81 0.01 -5.48
C GLY A 78 10.26 1.30 -4.91
N VAL A 79 9.59 1.17 -3.76
CA VAL A 79 9.18 2.31 -2.93
C VAL A 79 10.18 2.48 -1.79
N TYR A 80 10.65 3.72 -1.61
CA TYR A 80 11.67 4.10 -0.65
C TYR A 80 11.15 5.17 0.29
N ASP A 81 11.67 5.17 1.51
CA ASP A 81 11.45 6.20 2.52
C ASP A 81 9.96 6.51 2.76
N TYR A 82 9.14 5.45 2.85
CA TYR A 82 7.73 5.61 3.20
C TYR A 82 7.63 6.15 4.63
N THR A 83 7.25 7.41 4.73
CA THR A 83 7.37 8.23 5.93
C THR A 83 6.00 8.69 6.37
N LEU A 84 5.70 8.54 7.66
CA LEU A 84 4.61 9.29 8.30
C LEU A 84 5.18 10.63 8.76
N THR A 85 4.52 11.73 8.40
CA THR A 85 5.04 13.09 8.64
C THR A 85 4.89 13.53 10.10
N GLY A 86 3.93 12.94 10.82
CA GLY A 86 3.52 13.35 12.16
C GLY A 86 2.60 14.57 12.20
N ALA A 87 2.02 14.95 11.05
CA ALA A 87 1.04 16.02 10.96
C ALA A 87 -0.08 15.85 12.00
N PRO A 88 -0.55 16.93 12.65
CA PRO A 88 -1.63 16.86 13.63
C PRO A 88 -2.90 16.23 13.03
N ASP A 89 -3.33 15.13 13.64
CA ASP A 89 -4.57 14.42 13.34
C ASP A 89 -4.93 13.56 14.56
N THR A 90 -6.23 13.36 14.81
CA THR A 90 -6.73 12.47 15.87
C THR A 90 -6.25 11.02 15.75
N GLN A 91 -5.86 10.61 14.54
CA GLN A 91 -5.40 9.26 14.22
C GLN A 91 -3.88 9.19 13.99
N ARG A 92 -3.13 10.29 14.15
CA ARG A 92 -1.68 10.26 13.93
C ARG A 92 -1.02 9.25 14.87
N MET A 93 -0.03 8.52 14.37
CA MET A 93 0.72 7.52 15.15
C MET A 93 2.11 8.01 15.57
N VAL A 94 2.57 9.12 14.99
CA VAL A 94 3.88 9.70 15.27
C VAL A 94 3.73 11.22 15.39
N THR A 95 4.62 11.85 16.14
CA THR A 95 4.64 13.32 16.36
C THR A 95 5.76 14.02 15.61
N LYS A 96 6.62 13.25 14.94
CA LYS A 96 7.73 13.72 14.11
C LYS A 96 7.83 12.83 12.85
N PRO A 97 8.52 13.29 11.79
CA PRO A 97 8.77 12.45 10.62
C PRO A 97 9.42 11.12 11.01
N THR A 98 8.76 10.02 10.65
CA THR A 98 9.20 8.66 10.94
C THR A 98 9.11 7.82 9.67
N VAL A 99 10.26 7.34 9.19
CA VAL A 99 10.32 6.38 8.09
C VAL A 99 9.81 5.03 8.59
N VAL A 100 8.65 4.60 8.12
CA VAL A 100 8.06 3.30 8.48
C VAL A 100 8.72 2.18 7.66
N PHE A 101 8.86 2.39 6.35
CA PHE A 101 9.62 1.49 5.49
C PHE A 101 10.77 2.25 4.85
N ALA A 102 12.00 1.85 5.18
CA ALA A 102 13.16 2.28 4.43
C ALA A 102 13.04 1.86 2.96
N SER A 103 12.52 0.64 2.72
CA SER A 103 12.20 0.22 1.36
C SER A 103 11.15 -0.89 1.27
N LYS A 104 10.47 -0.94 0.13
CA LYS A 104 9.65 -2.04 -0.36
C LYS A 104 10.03 -2.28 -1.82
N VAL A 105 10.80 -3.32 -2.08
CA VAL A 105 11.47 -3.51 -3.37
C VAL A 105 11.03 -4.82 -4.00
N PRO A 106 10.45 -4.80 -5.21
CA PRO A 106 10.28 -6.00 -6.02
C PRO A 106 11.61 -6.36 -6.70
N SER A 107 11.97 -7.64 -6.68
CA SER A 107 13.08 -8.16 -7.47
C SER A 107 12.61 -8.43 -8.90
N LEU A 108 12.91 -7.49 -9.79
CA LEU A 108 12.50 -7.53 -11.19
C LEU A 108 13.70 -7.86 -12.10
N THR A 109 13.45 -8.67 -13.12
CA THR A 109 14.45 -8.97 -14.16
C THR A 109 14.66 -7.77 -15.08
N ALA A 110 15.80 -7.74 -15.79
CA ALA A 110 16.06 -6.72 -16.80
C ALA A 110 14.96 -6.66 -17.88
N ALA A 111 14.38 -7.81 -18.26
CA ALA A 111 13.27 -7.87 -19.21
C ALA A 111 11.98 -7.23 -18.64
N GLN A 112 11.71 -7.43 -17.35
CA GLN A 112 10.58 -6.79 -16.66
C GLN A 112 10.76 -5.28 -16.48
N LEU A 113 11.98 -4.76 -16.46
CA LEU A 113 12.26 -3.32 -16.33
C LEU A 113 12.44 -2.62 -17.69
N ALA A 114 12.63 -3.37 -18.77
CA ALA A 114 12.85 -2.81 -20.10
C ALA A 114 11.68 -1.91 -20.53
N GLY A 115 12.00 -0.74 -21.09
CA GLY A 115 10.99 0.19 -21.62
C GLY A 115 10.01 0.74 -20.58
N THR A 116 10.36 0.71 -19.29
CA THR A 116 9.51 1.21 -18.21
C THR A 116 9.06 2.64 -18.50
N LYS A 117 7.74 2.84 -18.48
CA LYS A 117 7.09 4.14 -18.62
C LYS A 117 5.93 4.24 -17.65
N LEU A 118 5.56 5.47 -17.30
CA LEU A 118 4.35 5.75 -16.56
C LEU A 118 3.16 5.70 -17.54
N SER A 119 2.50 4.55 -17.63
CA SER A 119 1.33 4.35 -18.49
C SER A 119 0.14 5.18 -18.03
N SER A 120 -0.05 5.29 -16.71
CA SER A 120 -1.05 6.16 -16.11
C SER A 120 -0.56 6.62 -14.74
N LEU A 121 -0.76 7.89 -14.43
CA LEU A 121 -0.73 8.43 -13.08
C LEU A 121 -2.00 9.22 -12.89
N GLU A 122 -2.71 8.92 -11.81
CA GLU A 122 -3.86 9.67 -11.34
C GLU A 122 -3.59 10.12 -9.90
N VAL A 123 -3.71 11.42 -9.69
CA VAL A 123 -3.62 12.06 -8.37
C VAL A 123 -4.90 12.84 -8.16
N ARG A 124 -5.57 12.59 -7.05
CA ARG A 124 -6.81 13.26 -6.68
C ARG A 124 -6.94 13.27 -5.17
N ASP A 125 -7.04 14.46 -4.59
CA ASP A 125 -7.20 14.65 -3.14
C ASP A 125 -6.12 13.87 -2.36
N ASP A 126 -6.56 12.90 -1.56
CA ASP A 126 -5.72 12.02 -0.76
C ASP A 126 -5.22 10.80 -1.51
N THR A 127 -5.56 10.59 -2.79
CA THR A 127 -5.34 9.32 -3.48
C THR A 127 -4.34 9.46 -4.62
N LEU A 128 -3.47 8.47 -4.73
CA LEU A 128 -2.53 8.29 -5.84
C LEU A 128 -2.64 6.88 -6.42
N VAL A 129 -2.70 6.79 -7.75
CA VAL A 129 -2.57 5.54 -8.50
C VAL A 129 -1.57 5.74 -9.64
N ALA A 130 -0.44 5.05 -9.56
CA ALA A 130 0.58 5.00 -10.61
C ALA A 130 0.62 3.60 -11.23
N ILE A 131 0.43 3.50 -12.54
CA ILE A 131 0.56 2.28 -13.33
C ILE A 131 1.75 2.46 -14.27
N PHE A 132 2.75 1.61 -14.08
CA PHE A 132 3.90 1.50 -14.96
C PHE A 132 3.63 0.41 -16.01
N GLY A 133 3.81 0.77 -17.27
CA GLY A 133 3.92 -0.21 -18.35
C GLY A 133 5.39 -0.59 -18.48
N THR A 134 5.66 -1.89 -18.57
CA THR A 134 7.02 -2.42 -18.67
C THR A 134 7.12 -3.47 -19.77
N GLY A 135 8.34 -3.95 -20.06
CA GLY A 135 8.62 -4.90 -21.14
C GLY A 135 7.96 -6.28 -20.97
N ALA A 136 7.50 -6.63 -19.77
CA ALA A 136 6.92 -7.94 -19.49
C ALA A 136 5.58 -7.90 -18.72
N GLY A 137 4.96 -6.73 -18.58
CA GLY A 137 3.68 -6.59 -17.88
C GLY A 137 3.44 -5.17 -17.36
N LYS A 138 2.62 -5.08 -16.31
CA LYS A 138 2.37 -3.82 -15.59
C LYS A 138 2.74 -3.94 -14.13
N PHE A 139 3.05 -2.80 -13.54
CA PHE A 139 3.28 -2.65 -12.11
C PHE A 139 2.44 -1.49 -11.60
N LYS A 140 1.60 -1.72 -10.60
CA LYS A 140 0.71 -0.70 -10.03
C LYS A 140 1.13 -0.36 -8.61
N ILE A 141 1.24 0.92 -8.32
CA ILE A 141 1.38 1.46 -6.97
C ILE A 141 0.16 2.30 -6.68
N GLN A 142 -0.51 2.04 -5.57
CA GLN A 142 -1.61 2.87 -5.08
C GLN A 142 -1.39 3.24 -3.62
N ALA A 143 -1.67 4.49 -3.30
CA ALA A 143 -1.47 5.05 -1.98
C ALA A 143 -2.62 5.99 -1.59
N LYS A 144 -2.88 6.14 -0.29
CA LYS A 144 -3.70 7.19 0.27
C LYS A 144 -2.94 7.99 1.32
N ASP A 145 -3.11 9.31 1.30
CA ASP A 145 -2.51 10.25 2.24
C ASP A 145 -3.33 10.33 3.53
N GLY A 146 -3.23 9.28 4.34
CA GLY A 146 -3.88 9.21 5.65
C GLY A 146 -2.91 9.24 6.81
N ALA A 147 -3.38 9.73 7.97
CA ALA A 147 -2.62 9.77 9.24
C ALA A 147 -2.19 8.36 9.72
N GLN A 148 -2.96 7.33 9.36
CA GLN A 148 -2.62 5.92 9.54
C GLN A 148 -2.12 5.27 8.24
N GLY A 149 -1.47 6.04 7.37
CA GLY A 149 -0.92 5.58 6.08
C GLY A 149 -1.96 5.26 4.99
N GLY A 150 -3.23 5.06 5.37
CA GLY A 150 -4.31 4.73 4.42
C GLY A 150 -4.06 3.40 3.70
N ILE A 151 -4.61 3.28 2.48
CA ILE A 151 -4.30 2.17 1.58
C ILE A 151 -2.89 2.40 1.01
N PHE A 152 -1.98 1.44 1.17
CA PHE A 152 -0.75 1.38 0.37
C PHE A 152 -0.59 -0.02 -0.23
N GLN A 153 -0.48 -0.13 -1.55
CA GLN A 153 -0.37 -1.41 -2.26
C GLN A 153 0.53 -1.32 -3.49
N MET A 154 1.27 -2.39 -3.74
CA MET A 154 2.09 -2.66 -4.90
C MET A 154 1.60 -3.96 -5.55
N GLU A 155 1.12 -3.88 -6.78
CA GLU A 155 0.53 -5.01 -7.52
C GLU A 155 1.34 -5.31 -8.79
N THR A 156 1.49 -6.60 -9.08
CA THR A 156 2.27 -7.07 -10.23
C THR A 156 1.40 -7.85 -11.21
N GLU A 157 1.40 -7.42 -12.47
CA GLU A 157 0.78 -8.13 -13.58
C GLU A 157 1.84 -8.83 -14.43
N PHE A 158 2.77 -9.53 -13.79
CA PHE A 158 3.79 -10.34 -14.46
C PHE A 158 3.37 -11.82 -14.52
N ALA A 159 3.80 -12.52 -15.56
CA ALA A 159 3.51 -13.95 -15.73
C ALA A 159 4.26 -14.87 -14.74
N GLN A 160 5.34 -14.37 -14.13
CA GLN A 160 6.16 -15.12 -13.17
C GLN A 160 6.04 -14.52 -11.77
N PRO A 161 6.23 -15.33 -10.71
CA PRO A 161 6.23 -14.82 -9.34
C PRO A 161 7.31 -13.74 -9.14
N VAL A 162 7.00 -12.75 -8.32
CA VAL A 162 7.94 -11.68 -7.94
C VAL A 162 8.28 -11.79 -6.46
N THR A 163 9.57 -11.73 -6.16
CA THR A 163 10.03 -11.62 -4.78
C THR A 163 9.98 -10.16 -4.33
N PHE A 164 9.28 -9.86 -3.25
CA PHE A 164 9.30 -8.56 -2.59
C PHE A 164 10.11 -8.62 -1.31
N THR A 165 10.97 -7.64 -1.11
CA THR A 165 11.69 -7.42 0.16
C THR A 165 11.20 -6.11 0.77
N HIS A 166 10.67 -6.18 1.99
CA HIS A 166 10.32 -5.01 2.78
C HIS A 166 11.32 -4.86 3.91
N THR A 167 11.84 -3.64 4.08
CA THR A 167 12.76 -3.28 5.16
C THR A 167 12.17 -2.11 5.93
N LEU A 168 11.97 -2.30 7.23
CA LEU A 168 11.49 -1.27 8.14
C LEU A 168 12.52 -0.14 8.27
N GLY A 169 12.04 1.06 8.56
CA GLY A 169 12.92 2.19 8.89
C GLY A 169 13.68 1.99 10.20
N ALA A 170 14.69 2.82 10.42
CA ALA A 170 15.51 2.74 11.63
C ALA A 170 14.64 2.96 12.89
N GLY A 171 14.89 2.14 13.92
CA GLY A 171 14.13 2.18 15.18
C GLY A 171 12.81 1.40 15.15
N LEU A 172 12.34 0.96 13.99
CA LEU A 172 11.18 0.07 13.88
C LEU A 172 11.59 -1.40 13.86
N PHE A 173 10.70 -2.25 14.34
CA PHE A 173 10.91 -3.70 14.36
C PHE A 173 9.58 -4.46 14.22
N TYR A 174 9.66 -5.67 13.68
CA TYR A 174 8.60 -6.66 13.73
C TYR A 174 8.56 -7.32 15.11
N PHE A 175 7.36 -7.63 15.58
CA PHE A 175 7.12 -8.34 16.83
C PHE A 175 5.86 -9.22 16.73
N THR A 176 5.75 -10.22 17.60
CA THR A 176 4.50 -10.99 17.75
C THR A 176 3.57 -10.22 18.68
N ASN A 177 2.40 -9.84 18.18
CA ASN A 177 1.39 -9.18 19.00
C ASN A 177 0.77 -10.21 19.98
N PRO A 178 0.83 -9.97 21.30
CA PRO A 178 0.39 -10.94 22.30
C PRO A 178 -1.12 -11.17 22.28
N TYR A 179 -1.91 -10.21 21.77
CA TYR A 179 -3.37 -10.31 21.73
C TYR A 179 -3.90 -11.04 20.50
N THR A 180 -3.19 -10.94 19.37
CA THR A 180 -3.64 -11.53 18.10
C THR A 180 -2.84 -12.78 17.69
N GLY A 181 -1.65 -12.98 18.27
CA GLY A 181 -0.69 -13.99 17.82
C GLY A 181 -0.11 -13.72 16.42
N LYS A 182 -0.49 -12.61 15.79
CA LYS A 182 -0.02 -12.20 14.46
C LYS A 182 1.22 -11.33 14.58
N ILE A 183 1.93 -11.21 13.47
CA ILE A 183 3.08 -10.31 13.36
C ILE A 183 2.58 -8.89 13.10
N ASN A 184 3.04 -7.96 13.92
CA ASN A 184 2.95 -6.52 13.69
C ASN A 184 4.36 -5.91 13.58
N PHE A 185 4.43 -4.65 13.18
CA PHE A 185 5.62 -3.82 13.32
C PHE A 185 5.26 -2.48 13.98
N GLY A 186 6.25 -1.85 14.60
CA GLY A 186 6.13 -0.57 15.29
C GLY A 186 7.48 -0.10 15.83
N ASP A 187 7.47 0.99 16.60
CA ASP A 187 8.65 1.56 17.29
C ASP A 187 8.63 1.31 18.81
N GLY A 188 7.57 0.69 19.34
CA GLY A 188 7.39 0.41 20.75
C GLY A 188 6.99 1.60 21.62
N VAL A 189 6.74 2.77 21.03
CA VAL A 189 6.31 3.96 21.77
C VAL A 189 4.82 3.87 22.09
N ALA A 190 4.48 3.90 23.37
CA ALA A 190 3.09 3.84 23.83
C ALA A 190 2.27 5.05 23.36
N ALA A 191 0.96 4.84 23.13
CA ALA A 191 0.05 5.92 22.79
C ALA A 191 -0.02 6.98 23.90
N VAL A 192 -0.18 8.25 23.48
CA VAL A 192 -0.41 9.40 24.38
C VAL A 192 -1.81 9.94 24.10
N SER A 193 -2.67 9.93 25.11
CA SER A 193 -4.11 10.17 24.94
C SER A 193 -4.53 11.64 24.87
N SER A 194 -3.69 12.58 25.30
CA SER A 194 -4.04 14.01 25.37
C SER A 194 -2.81 14.92 25.30
N GLY A 195 -3.05 16.21 25.03
CA GLY A 195 -2.01 17.23 24.89
C GLY A 195 -1.52 17.43 23.46
N SER A 196 -0.58 18.36 23.27
CA SER A 196 0.01 18.70 21.97
C SER A 196 0.77 17.53 21.34
N ASP A 197 1.18 16.56 22.14
CA ASP A 197 1.92 15.36 21.73
C ASP A 197 1.03 14.12 21.68
N ALA A 198 -0.30 14.25 21.76
CA ALA A 198 -1.20 13.10 21.69
C ALA A 198 -1.01 12.31 20.37
N HIS A 199 -0.81 11.00 20.45
CA HIS A 199 -0.66 10.14 19.28
C HIS A 199 -1.12 8.71 19.63
N GLN A 200 -1.53 7.96 18.61
CA GLN A 200 -1.76 6.52 18.72
C GLN A 200 -0.42 5.77 18.72
N MET A 201 -0.40 4.53 19.19
CA MET A 201 0.78 3.67 19.04
C MET A 201 1.04 3.40 17.55
N LEU A 202 2.30 3.48 17.11
CA LEU A 202 2.67 3.09 15.75
C LEU A 202 2.57 1.57 15.61
N LEU A 203 1.48 1.12 15.02
CA LEU A 203 1.22 -0.28 14.73
C LEU A 203 0.97 -0.48 13.25
N GLY A 204 1.61 -1.48 12.67
CA GLY A 204 1.36 -1.88 11.29
C GLY A 204 1.50 -3.37 11.06
N LYS A 205 1.06 -3.84 9.90
CA LYS A 205 1.32 -5.19 9.38
C LYS A 205 1.46 -5.15 7.87
N ASP A 206 2.25 -6.06 7.32
CA ASP A 206 2.19 -6.35 5.89
C ASP A 206 0.83 -6.95 5.53
N SER A 207 0.30 -6.56 4.37
CA SER A 207 -1.02 -7.01 3.87
C SER A 207 -0.84 -7.73 2.53
N PRO A 208 -0.43 -9.01 2.53
CA PRO A 208 -0.27 -9.81 1.32
C PRO A 208 -1.61 -10.21 0.72
N GLN A 209 -1.67 -10.36 -0.62
CA GLN A 209 -2.70 -11.13 -1.31
C GLN A 209 -2.02 -12.00 -2.38
N VAL A 210 -2.37 -13.30 -2.40
CA VAL A 210 -1.72 -14.32 -3.24
C VAL A 210 -0.19 -14.24 -3.14
N ALA A 211 0.30 -14.09 -1.91
CA ALA A 211 1.71 -13.97 -1.60
C ALA A 211 2.06 -14.78 -0.34
N THR A 212 3.24 -15.39 -0.37
CA THR A 212 3.74 -16.26 0.71
C THR A 212 5.00 -15.65 1.31
N LYS A 213 5.03 -15.48 2.64
CA LYS A 213 6.25 -15.03 3.34
C LYS A 213 7.30 -16.13 3.27
N THR A 214 8.48 -15.80 2.76
CA THR A 214 9.60 -16.75 2.64
C THR A 214 10.66 -16.54 3.72
N SER A 215 10.80 -15.32 4.25
CA SER A 215 11.72 -15.04 5.35
C SER A 215 11.22 -13.88 6.20
N GLN A 216 11.68 -13.84 7.45
CA GLN A 216 11.47 -12.72 8.35
C GLN A 216 12.61 -12.59 9.36
N THR A 217 13.09 -11.36 9.55
CA THR A 217 13.97 -10.94 10.65
C THR A 217 13.23 -9.91 11.51
N ALA A 218 13.94 -9.35 12.50
CA ALA A 218 13.42 -8.23 13.29
C ALA A 218 13.07 -6.98 12.45
N THR A 219 13.66 -6.79 11.26
CA THR A 219 13.49 -5.55 10.48
C THR A 219 13.16 -5.79 9.00
N THR A 220 13.24 -7.02 8.52
CA THR A 220 13.05 -7.34 7.10
C THR A 220 12.10 -8.52 6.93
N THR A 221 11.26 -8.45 5.91
CA THR A 221 10.48 -9.60 5.43
C THR A 221 10.70 -9.79 3.94
N THR A 222 10.73 -11.05 3.50
CA THR A 222 10.71 -11.42 2.09
C THR A 222 9.45 -12.21 1.77
N TRP A 223 8.85 -11.92 0.62
CA TRP A 223 7.59 -12.51 0.15
C TRP A 223 7.71 -12.93 -1.30
N THR A 224 7.15 -14.09 -1.65
CA THR A 224 6.93 -14.48 -3.05
C THR A 224 5.48 -14.18 -3.41
N VAL A 225 5.27 -13.25 -4.33
CA VAL A 225 3.97 -12.83 -4.86
C VAL A 225 3.70 -13.56 -6.17
N GLN A 226 2.59 -14.27 -6.27
CA GLN A 226 2.20 -14.97 -7.50
C GLN A 226 1.60 -14.00 -8.52
N PRO A 227 1.52 -14.37 -9.81
CA PRO A 227 0.80 -13.60 -10.82
C PRO A 227 -0.62 -13.20 -10.36
N GLY A 228 -0.97 -11.92 -10.50
CA GLY A 228 -2.24 -11.37 -10.00
C GLY A 228 -2.29 -11.09 -8.49
N GLY A 229 -1.20 -11.36 -7.77
CA GLY A 229 -1.04 -11.02 -6.36
C GLY A 229 -0.58 -9.59 -6.12
N ARG A 230 -0.51 -9.21 -4.84
CA ARG A 230 -0.01 -7.90 -4.40
C ARG A 230 0.57 -7.93 -3.00
N MET A 231 1.42 -6.93 -2.73
CA MET A 231 1.88 -6.60 -1.39
C MET A 231 1.39 -5.22 -1.00
N GLY A 232 0.75 -5.12 0.15
CA GLY A 232 0.40 -3.84 0.76
C GLY A 232 0.88 -3.75 2.20
N GLY A 233 0.43 -2.69 2.87
CA GLY A 233 0.53 -2.53 4.31
C GLY A 233 -0.75 -1.89 4.84
N VAL A 234 -1.05 -2.16 6.10
CA VAL A 234 -2.08 -1.42 6.85
C VAL A 234 -1.48 -1.00 8.18
N LEU A 235 -1.89 0.16 8.69
CA LEU A 235 -1.45 0.71 9.97
C LEU A 235 -2.64 0.97 10.89
N GLY A 236 -2.36 1.31 12.15
CA GLY A 236 -3.34 1.67 13.15
C GLY A 236 -4.27 0.51 13.51
N GLU A 237 -5.55 0.84 13.72
CA GLU A 237 -6.59 -0.12 14.14
C GLU A 237 -6.70 -1.31 13.17
N ASP A 238 -6.62 -1.06 11.86
CA ASP A 238 -6.68 -2.08 10.80
C ASP A 238 -5.50 -3.08 10.88
N ALA A 239 -4.38 -2.70 11.51
CA ALA A 239 -3.23 -3.57 11.71
C ALA A 239 -3.46 -4.64 12.78
N VAL A 240 -4.35 -4.39 13.74
CA VAL A 240 -4.62 -5.27 14.88
C VAL A 240 -6.04 -5.83 14.89
N GLU A 241 -6.91 -5.37 13.99
CA GLU A 241 -8.25 -5.91 13.82
C GLU A 241 -8.21 -7.44 13.62
N LEU A 242 -9.06 -8.16 14.33
CA LEU A 242 -9.18 -9.63 14.32
C LEU A 242 -9.82 -10.17 13.01
N SER A 243 -9.60 -9.49 11.89
CA SER A 243 -10.08 -9.95 10.58
C SER A 243 -9.46 -11.29 10.20
N GLN A 244 -10.19 -12.08 9.41
CA GLN A 244 -9.57 -13.15 8.64
C GLN A 244 -8.54 -12.54 7.68
N GLY A 245 -7.46 -13.27 7.39
CA GLY A 245 -6.44 -12.83 6.44
C GLY A 245 -7.04 -12.61 5.04
N ALA A 246 -6.30 -11.93 4.16
CA ALA A 246 -6.75 -11.71 2.78
C ALA A 246 -7.10 -13.06 2.12
N THR A 247 -8.31 -13.19 1.60
CA THR A 247 -8.74 -14.39 0.87
C THR A 247 -8.00 -14.46 -0.46
N ASN A 248 -7.60 -15.67 -0.86
CA ASN A 248 -7.07 -15.91 -2.21
C ASN A 248 -8.13 -15.53 -3.23
N CYS A 249 -7.85 -14.50 -4.02
CA CYS A 249 -8.69 -14.09 -5.11
C CYS A 249 -7.82 -13.92 -6.36
N THR A 250 -8.28 -14.51 -7.46
CA THR A 250 -7.52 -14.74 -8.70
C THR A 250 -8.04 -13.92 -9.89
N SER A 251 -9.17 -13.21 -9.79
CA SER A 251 -9.66 -12.24 -10.77
C SER A 251 -10.69 -11.29 -10.15
N ASP A 252 -10.71 -10.01 -10.56
CA ASP A 252 -11.70 -9.00 -10.14
C ASP A 252 -11.86 -8.86 -8.62
N CYS A 253 -10.75 -8.94 -7.91
CA CYS A 253 -10.68 -8.86 -6.46
C CYS A 253 -10.95 -7.44 -5.98
N GLN A 254 -12.22 -7.06 -5.97
CA GLN A 254 -12.69 -5.98 -5.12
C GLN A 254 -12.44 -6.38 -3.66
N ALA A 255 -12.24 -5.40 -2.78
CA ALA A 255 -12.09 -5.63 -1.34
C ALA A 255 -13.42 -6.11 -0.72
N GLN A 256 -13.90 -7.29 -1.12
CA GLN A 256 -15.20 -7.85 -0.73
C GLN A 256 -15.18 -8.40 0.70
N ASN A 257 -14.00 -8.61 1.29
CA ASN A 257 -13.81 -8.91 2.70
C ASN A 257 -13.44 -7.65 3.51
N GLN A 258 -14.08 -6.52 3.19
CA GLN A 258 -13.99 -5.34 4.05
C GLN A 258 -14.63 -5.67 5.40
N VAL A 259 -13.81 -6.01 6.38
CA VAL A 259 -14.23 -5.83 7.77
C VAL A 259 -14.26 -4.32 7.99
N ARG A 260 -15.47 -3.78 8.15
CA ARG A 260 -15.68 -2.32 8.26
C ARG A 260 -15.50 -1.86 9.70
N GLY A 261 -14.37 -2.15 10.33
CA GLY A 261 -14.14 -1.82 11.74
C GLY A 261 -15.18 -2.45 12.68
N SER A 262 -15.77 -3.58 12.27
CA SER A 262 -16.85 -4.25 12.99
C SER A 262 -16.34 -5.35 13.92
N LEU A 263 -15.03 -5.62 13.90
CA LEU A 263 -14.41 -6.59 14.79
C LEU A 263 -13.73 -5.88 15.97
N PRO A 264 -13.64 -6.54 17.13
CA PRO A 264 -12.95 -5.98 18.29
C PRO A 264 -11.50 -5.62 17.95
N VAL A 265 -11.15 -4.37 18.24
CA VAL A 265 -9.75 -3.89 18.27
C VAL A 265 -9.20 -4.20 19.67
N PRO A 266 -8.17 -5.05 19.80
CA PRO A 266 -7.57 -5.34 21.10
C PRO A 266 -6.83 -4.11 21.65
N PRO A 267 -6.49 -4.08 22.96
CA PRO A 267 -5.62 -3.06 23.52
C PRO A 267 -4.25 -2.99 22.84
N ASP A 268 -3.57 -1.86 22.99
CA ASP A 268 -2.20 -1.70 22.53
C ASP A 268 -1.25 -2.68 23.23
N PRO A 269 -0.31 -3.32 22.50
CA PRO A 269 0.75 -4.12 23.10
C PRO A 269 1.59 -3.31 24.10
N VAL A 270 1.83 -3.90 25.28
CA VAL A 270 2.73 -3.33 26.28
C VAL A 270 4.15 -3.85 26.03
N ASP A 271 5.12 -2.94 25.90
CA ASP A 271 6.55 -3.24 25.74
C ASP A 271 6.85 -4.31 24.65
N PRO A 272 6.41 -4.09 23.40
CA PRO A 272 6.60 -5.06 22.33
C PRO A 272 8.09 -5.30 22.08
N GLN A 273 8.49 -6.57 22.07
CA GLN A 273 9.88 -6.95 21.87
C GLN A 273 10.15 -7.35 20.41
N PRO A 274 11.28 -6.95 19.81
CA PRO A 274 11.67 -7.40 18.48
C PRO A 274 11.63 -8.92 18.35
N LEU A 275 11.23 -9.41 17.18
CA LEU A 275 11.35 -10.83 16.86
C LEU A 275 12.78 -11.29 17.09
N ARG A 276 12.94 -12.33 17.90
CA ARG A 276 14.25 -12.96 18.07
C ARG A 276 14.65 -13.58 16.74
N VAL A 277 15.75 -13.10 16.18
CA VAL A 277 16.39 -13.81 15.07
C VAL A 277 16.83 -15.15 15.64
N ALA A 278 16.30 -16.24 15.11
CA ALA A 278 16.77 -17.56 15.49
C ALA A 278 18.24 -17.66 15.06
N THR A 279 19.16 -17.55 16.02
CA THR A 279 20.57 -17.92 15.81
C THR A 279 20.56 -19.42 15.53
N ARG A 280 20.73 -19.80 14.26
CA ARG A 280 21.02 -21.19 13.90
C ARG A 280 22.50 -21.46 14.07
#